data_AF-A0A1C4CJK7-F1
#
_entry.id   AF-A0A1C4CJK7-F1
#
_cell.length_a   1.000
_cell.length_b   1.000
_cell.length_c   1.000
_cell.angle_alpha   90.00
_cell.angle_beta   90.00
_cell.angle_gamma   90.00
#
_symmetry.space_group_name_H-M   'P 1'
#
loop_
_entity.id
_entity.type
_entity.pdbx_description
1 polymer ?
#
loop_
_entity_poly.entity_id
_entity_poly.type
_entity_poly.pdbx_seq_one_letter_code
_entity_poly.pdbx_strand_id
1 'polypeptide(L)'
;MLSKTLVNVTQLSDLVGMNRNMVARRLRETEMDGGNGENLKQYELGKALRVLIMPSVQENGEMTPQDRKAWYQSENERLKFEKEERELIPTDEVAREYPVPLCYGKRRIGGAIISAGIYVEDQQ
;
A
#
# COMPACT_ATOMS: atom_id res chain seq x y z
N MET A 1 -44.21 -10.72 -16.24
CA MET A 1 -42.92 -10.04 -16.48
C MET A 1 -42.76 -8.97 -15.43
N LEU A 2 -41.68 -8.98 -14.64
CA LEU A 2 -41.37 -7.84 -13.77
C LEU A 2 -41.16 -6.62 -14.69
N SER A 3 -41.95 -5.57 -14.50
CA SER A 3 -41.80 -4.32 -15.25
C SER A 3 -40.40 -3.75 -14.99
N LYS A 4 -39.70 -3.33 -16.06
CA LYS A 4 -38.41 -2.67 -15.95
C LYS A 4 -38.59 -1.30 -15.29
N THR A 5 -38.36 -1.22 -13.98
CA THR A 5 -38.46 0.03 -13.23
C THR A 5 -37.13 0.78 -13.34
N LEU A 6 -37.17 1.97 -13.96
CA LEU A 6 -36.03 2.86 -14.05
C LEU A 6 -36.05 3.84 -12.88
N VAL A 7 -34.91 3.97 -12.21
CA VAL A 7 -34.74 4.81 -11.02
C VAL A 7 -33.49 5.66 -11.13
N ASN A 8 -33.54 6.87 -10.59
CA ASN A 8 -32.39 7.76 -10.51
C ASN A 8 -31.58 7.53 -9.22
N VAL A 9 -30.39 8.13 -9.15
CA VAL A 9 -29.46 7.98 -8.02
C VAL A 9 -30.06 8.43 -6.68
N THR A 10 -30.90 9.47 -6.68
CA THR A 10 -31.55 9.97 -5.46
C THR A 10 -32.64 9.00 -4.96
N GLN A 11 -33.46 8.46 -5.88
CA GLN A 11 -34.45 7.45 -5.53
C GLN A 11 -33.79 6.17 -5.00
N LEU A 12 -32.66 5.78 -5.59
CA LEU A 12 -31.86 4.66 -5.10
C LEU A 12 -31.23 4.93 -3.73
N SER A 13 -30.77 6.16 -3.46
CA SER A 13 -30.23 6.50 -2.14
C SER A 13 -31.29 6.41 -1.05
N ASP A 14 -32.49 6.90 -1.34
CA ASP A 14 -33.61 6.90 -0.40
C ASP A 14 -34.11 5.47 -0.14
N LEU A 15 -34.14 4.63 -1.17
CA LEU A 15 -34.57 3.23 -1.07
C LEU A 15 -33.59 2.38 -0.25
N VAL A 16 -32.29 2.53 -0.49
CA VAL A 16 -31.25 1.69 0.14
C VAL A 16 -30.74 2.30 1.46
N GLY A 17 -31.10 3.55 1.76
CA GLY A 17 -30.61 4.27 2.94
C GLY A 17 -29.10 4.60 2.87
N MET A 18 -28.52 4.62 1.67
CA MET A 18 -27.10 4.92 1.44
C MET A 18 -26.90 6.38 1.06
N ASN A 19 -25.75 6.95 1.41
CA ASN A 19 -25.40 8.29 0.94
C ASN A 19 -25.40 8.37 -0.60
N ARG A 20 -26.05 9.39 -1.17
CA ARG A 20 -26.18 9.59 -2.62
C ARG A 20 -24.83 9.54 -3.36
N ASN A 21 -23.77 10.11 -2.78
CA ASN A 21 -22.43 10.08 -3.40
C ASN A 21 -21.82 8.67 -3.39
N MET A 22 -22.13 7.86 -2.37
CA MET A 22 -21.72 6.45 -2.31
C MET A 22 -22.45 5.63 -3.37
N VAL A 23 -23.76 5.83 -3.53
CA VAL A 23 -24.57 5.20 -4.58
C VAL A 23 -24.02 5.58 -5.96
N ALA A 24 -23.79 6.87 -6.21
CA ALA A 24 -23.19 7.36 -7.44
C ALA A 24 -21.81 6.73 -7.70
N ARG A 25 -20.96 6.63 -6.66
CA ARG A 25 -19.63 6.02 -6.72
C ARG A 25 -19.68 4.55 -7.11
N ARG A 26 -20.59 3.78 -6.54
CA ARG A 26 -20.76 2.34 -6.84
C ARG A 26 -21.32 2.10 -8.24
N LEU A 27 -22.19 2.98 -8.72
CA LEU A 27 -22.79 2.88 -10.06
C LEU A 27 -21.96 3.54 -11.17
N ARG A 28 -20.72 4.00 -10.89
CA ARG A 28 -19.87 4.66 -11.90
C ARG A 28 -19.55 3.76 -13.08
N GLU A 29 -19.32 2.48 -12.82
CA GLU A 29 -18.97 1.47 -13.82
C GLU A 29 -20.21 0.78 -14.40
N THR A 30 -21.40 1.07 -13.86
CA THR A 30 -22.65 0.48 -14.32
C THR A 30 -23.20 1.24 -15.53
N GLU A 31 -23.59 0.50 -16.57
CA GLU A 31 -24.26 1.08 -17.73
C GLU A 31 -25.58 1.75 -17.34
N MET A 32 -25.84 2.90 -17.95
CA MET A 32 -27.11 3.60 -17.78
C MET A 32 -28.19 2.96 -18.67
N ASP A 33 -29.36 2.71 -18.10
CA ASP A 33 -30.50 2.15 -18.82
C ASP A 33 -31.44 3.24 -19.37
N GLY A 34 -31.24 4.51 -18.99
CA GLY A 34 -32.02 5.65 -19.46
C GLY A 34 -31.53 7.02 -18.99
N GLY A 35 -32.12 8.07 -19.56
CA GLY A 35 -31.85 9.48 -19.25
C GLY A 35 -30.79 10.14 -20.16
N ASN A 36 -30.41 11.38 -19.80
CA ASN A 36 -29.61 12.26 -20.67
C ASN A 36 -28.09 12.27 -20.35
N GLY A 37 -27.58 11.28 -19.60
CA GLY A 37 -26.16 11.13 -19.29
C GLY A 37 -25.63 12.15 -18.27
N GLU A 38 -25.77 13.44 -18.56
CA GLU A 38 -25.23 14.56 -17.76
C GLU A 38 -26.15 14.92 -16.60
N ASN A 39 -27.43 15.15 -16.87
CA ASN A 39 -28.37 15.72 -15.88
C ASN A 39 -29.29 14.68 -15.23
N LEU A 40 -29.53 13.54 -15.89
CA LEU A 40 -30.42 12.51 -15.38
C LEU A 40 -29.86 11.13 -15.73
N LYS A 41 -29.26 10.47 -14.73
CA LYS A 41 -28.81 9.09 -14.85
C LYS A 41 -29.89 8.16 -14.31
N GLN A 42 -30.41 7.27 -15.15
CA GLN A 42 -31.38 6.26 -14.75
C GLN A 42 -30.79 4.86 -14.92
N TYR A 43 -31.07 4.03 -13.94
CA TYR A 43 -30.61 2.65 -13.88
C TYR A 43 -31.83 1.75 -13.68
N GLU A 44 -31.79 0.55 -14.23
CA GLU A 44 -32.76 -0.48 -13.89
C GLU A 44 -32.59 -0.87 -12.41
N LEU A 45 -33.69 -0.89 -11.67
CA LEU A 45 -33.67 -1.09 -10.21
C LEU A 45 -32.98 -2.40 -9.80
N GLY A 46 -33.29 -3.51 -10.46
CA GLY A 46 -32.71 -4.81 -10.15
C GLY A 46 -31.19 -4.87 -10.37
N LYS A 47 -30.70 -4.38 -11.51
CA LYS A 47 -29.28 -4.24 -11.82
C LYS A 47 -28.58 -3.33 -10.82
N ALA A 48 -29.15 -2.16 -10.53
CA ALA A 48 -28.59 -1.21 -9.59
C ALA A 48 -28.48 -1.81 -8.17
N LEU A 49 -29.52 -2.50 -7.70
CA LEU A 49 -29.51 -3.15 -6.38
C LEU A 49 -28.44 -4.24 -6.29
N ARG A 50 -28.23 -5.05 -7.33
CA ARG A 50 -27.15 -6.06 -7.33
C ARG A 50 -25.78 -5.42 -7.10
N VAL A 51 -25.49 -4.31 -7.77
CA VAL A 51 -24.23 -3.58 -7.59
C VAL A 51 -24.12 -2.97 -6.19
N LEU A 52 -25.22 -2.44 -5.65
CA LEU A 52 -25.21 -1.80 -4.34
C LEU A 52 -25.06 -2.78 -3.17
N ILE A 53 -25.67 -3.96 -3.29
CA ILE A 53 -25.64 -5.02 -2.27
C ILE A 53 -24.29 -5.76 -2.28
N MET A 54 -23.60 -5.80 -3.43
CA MET A 54 -22.26 -6.38 -3.49
C MET A 54 -21.30 -5.58 -2.60
N PRO A 55 -20.58 -6.25 -1.67
CA PRO A 55 -19.54 -5.57 -0.93
C PRO A 55 -18.49 -5.07 -1.93
N SER A 56 -18.14 -3.79 -1.84
CA SER A 56 -16.98 -3.29 -2.58
C SER A 56 -15.80 -4.12 -2.13
N VAL A 57 -15.18 -4.88 -3.05
CA VAL A 57 -13.89 -5.50 -2.82
C VAL A 57 -12.96 -4.35 -2.45
N GLN A 58 -12.74 -4.15 -1.16
CA GLN A 58 -11.57 -3.39 -0.74
C GLN A 58 -10.41 -4.21 -1.25
N GLU A 59 -9.55 -3.59 -2.04
CA GLU A 59 -8.28 -4.17 -2.45
C GLU A 59 -7.52 -4.48 -1.16
N ASN A 60 -7.65 -5.74 -0.73
CA ASN A 60 -7.30 -6.17 0.61
C ASN A 60 -5.78 -6.05 0.76
N GLY A 61 -5.34 -5.21 1.71
CA GLY A 61 -3.96 -5.19 2.19
C GLY A 61 -3.00 -4.24 1.47
N GLU A 62 -3.42 -3.58 0.39
CA GLU A 62 -2.58 -2.53 -0.21
C GLU A 62 -2.80 -1.21 0.52
N MET A 63 -1.78 -0.78 1.29
CA MET A 63 -1.74 0.59 1.81
C MET A 63 -1.90 1.58 0.65
N THR A 64 -2.75 2.59 0.82
CA THR A 64 -2.90 3.65 -0.18
C THR A 64 -1.54 4.32 -0.41
N PRO A 65 -1.27 4.94 -1.57
CA PRO A 65 -0.01 5.66 -1.80
C PRO A 65 0.31 6.68 -0.70
N GLN A 66 -0.73 7.30 -0.12
CA GLN A 66 -0.61 8.23 1.00
C GLN A 66 -0.21 7.51 2.30
N ASP A 67 -0.86 6.40 2.64
CA ASP A 67 -0.56 5.62 3.84
C ASP A 67 0.85 5.00 3.76
N ARG A 68 1.25 4.52 2.57
CA ARG A 68 2.64 4.05 2.32
C ARG A 68 3.65 5.14 2.60
N LYS A 69 3.42 6.35 2.09
CA LYS A 69 4.32 7.49 2.31
C LYS A 69 4.42 7.86 3.79
N ALA A 70 3.27 7.90 4.49
CA ALA A 70 3.24 8.20 5.92
C ALA A 70 4.00 7.14 6.73
N TRP A 71 3.85 5.86 6.38
CA TRP A 71 4.59 4.77 6.99
C TRP A 71 6.11 4.92 6.80
N TYR A 72 6.58 5.11 5.55
CA TYR A 72 8.01 5.31 5.29
C TYR A 72 8.57 6.55 5.99
N GLN A 73 7.77 7.63 6.09
CA GLN A 73 8.18 8.82 6.82
C GLN A 73 8.37 8.52 8.31
N SER A 74 7.41 7.86 8.94
CA SER A 74 7.51 7.44 10.34
C SER A 74 8.71 6.53 10.59
N GLU A 75 8.98 5.61 9.67
CA GLU A 75 10.09 4.66 9.80
C GLU A 75 11.45 5.36 9.66
N ASN A 76 11.57 6.32 8.74
CA ASN A 76 12.78 7.13 8.61
C ASN A 76 13.02 8.04 9.83
N GLU A 77 11.96 8.61 10.39
CA GLU A 77 12.05 9.42 11.62
C GLU A 77 12.48 8.55 12.81
N ARG A 78 11.95 7.32 12.92
CA ARG A 78 12.38 6.34 13.93
C ARG A 78 13.86 6.00 13.81
N LEU A 79 14.35 5.66 12.60
CA LEU A 79 15.77 5.36 12.37
C LEU A 79 16.67 6.56 12.67
N LYS A 80 16.23 7.77 12.34
CA LYS A 80 16.98 9.00 12.64
C LYS A 80 17.09 9.23 14.15
N PHE A 81 16.01 9.00 14.89
CA PHE A 81 15.99 9.09 16.35
C PHE A 81 16.91 8.06 17.00
N GLU A 82 16.84 6.79 16.57
CA GLU A 82 17.72 5.73 17.08
C GLU A 82 19.20 6.03 16.82
N LYS A 83 19.52 6.65 15.68
CA LYS A 83 20.87 7.11 15.37
C LYS A 83 21.32 8.27 16.26
N GLU A 84 20.42 9.20 16.59
CA GLU A 84 20.71 10.33 17.48
C GLU A 84 20.93 9.90 18.93
N GLU A 85 20.12 8.97 19.43
CA GLU A 85 20.28 8.34 20.75
C GLU A 85 21.44 7.33 20.82
N ARG A 86 22.14 7.09 19.69
CA ARG A 86 23.23 6.09 19.54
C ARG A 86 22.83 4.65 19.85
N GLU A 87 21.54 4.34 19.81
CA GLU A 87 21.03 2.97 19.81
C GLU A 87 21.36 2.27 18.48
N LEU A 88 21.34 3.02 17.37
CA LEU A 88 21.76 2.56 16.05
C LEU A 88 23.06 3.24 15.63
N ILE A 89 24.15 2.47 15.55
CA ILE A 89 25.46 2.97 15.10
C ILE A 89 25.63 2.64 13.62
N PRO A 90 25.93 3.64 12.75
CA PRO A 90 26.25 3.40 11.35
C PRO A 90 27.47 2.49 11.18
N THR A 91 27.45 1.64 10.15
CA THR A 91 28.52 0.66 9.88
C THR A 91 29.88 1.33 9.66
N ASP A 92 29.93 2.51 9.05
CA ASP A 92 31.17 3.28 8.84
C ASP A 92 31.79 3.74 10.15
N GLU A 93 30.97 4.12 11.13
CA GLU A 93 31.41 4.49 12.47
C GLU A 93 31.93 3.26 13.23
N VAL A 94 31.22 2.14 13.17
CA VAL A 94 31.68 0.86 13.77
C VAL A 94 33.02 0.44 13.18
N ALA A 95 33.19 0.50 11.86
CA ALA A 95 34.42 0.10 11.18
C ALA A 95 35.61 1.03 11.53
N ARG A 96 35.36 2.31 11.81
CA ARG A 96 36.39 3.27 12.20
C ARG A 96 36.85 3.10 13.66
N GLU A 97 35.91 2.93 14.58
CA GLU A 97 36.21 2.82 16.02
C GLU A 97 36.64 1.40 16.42
N TYR A 98 36.12 0.38 15.74
CA TYR A 98 36.44 -1.03 15.94
C TYR A 98 36.98 -1.65 14.66
N PRO A 99 38.15 -1.21 14.17
CA PRO A 99 38.77 -1.83 13.02
C PRO A 99 39.07 -3.29 13.38
N VAL A 100 38.36 -4.22 12.73
CA VAL A 100 38.67 -5.65 12.84
C VAL A 100 40.12 -5.78 12.37
N PRO A 101 41.05 -6.27 13.22
CA PRO A 101 42.43 -6.43 12.78
C PRO A 101 42.40 -7.45 11.64
N LEU A 102 42.54 -6.96 10.41
CA LEU A 102 42.91 -7.82 9.29
C LEU A 102 44.23 -8.44 9.72
N CYS A 103 44.16 -9.69 10.17
CA CYS A 103 45.28 -10.49 10.57
C CYS A 103 46.11 -10.84 9.32
N TYR A 104 46.60 -9.84 8.58
CA TYR A 104 47.68 -10.01 7.61
C TYR A 104 49.01 -10.09 8.36
N GLY A 105 49.09 -11.05 9.28
CA GLY A 105 50.35 -11.59 9.75
C GLY A 105 50.49 -12.95 9.07
N LYS A 106 51.45 -13.10 8.16
CA LYS A 106 51.84 -14.42 7.66
C LYS A 106 52.28 -15.32 8.83
N ARG A 107 51.35 -16.02 9.46
CA ARG A 107 51.67 -17.17 10.31
C ARG A 107 51.45 -18.41 9.47
N ARG A 108 52.54 -18.89 8.87
CA ARG A 108 52.62 -20.27 8.40
C ARG A 108 52.47 -21.18 9.61
N ILE A 109 51.27 -21.73 9.79
CA ILE A 109 51.06 -22.92 10.60
C ILE A 109 50.37 -23.92 9.67
N GLY A 110 51.10 -24.97 9.29
CA GLY A 110 50.50 -26.18 8.73
C GLY A 110 49.83 -26.09 7.34
N GLY A 111 50.33 -25.28 6.41
CA GLY A 111 50.05 -25.47 4.97
C GLY A 111 48.63 -25.15 4.47
N ALA A 112 47.74 -24.59 5.29
CA ALA A 112 46.42 -24.12 4.85
C ALA A 112 46.31 -22.59 4.95
N ILE A 113 46.05 -21.93 3.82
CA ILE A 113 45.61 -20.53 3.82
C ILE A 113 44.12 -20.56 4.18
N ILE A 114 43.77 -20.24 5.43
CA ILE A 114 42.38 -19.94 5.78
C ILE A 114 42.19 -18.45 5.56
N SER A 115 41.80 -18.06 4.35
CA SER A 115 41.23 -16.74 4.10
C SER A 115 39.82 -16.73 4.67
N ALA A 116 39.61 -16.12 5.83
CA ALA A 116 38.27 -15.75 6.28
C ALA A 116 37.80 -14.59 5.39
N GLY A 117 37.08 -14.92 4.32
CA GLY A 117 36.42 -13.93 3.47
C GLY A 117 35.25 -13.33 4.25
N ILE A 118 35.32 -12.06 4.59
CA ILE A 118 34.15 -11.28 4.99
C ILE A 118 33.68 -10.61 3.70
N TYR A 119 32.58 -11.11 3.13
CA TYR A 119 31.89 -10.43 2.03
C TYR A 119 31.28 -9.15 2.57
N VAL A 120 31.70 -8.01 2.04
CA VAL A 120 30.97 -6.74 2.13
C VAL A 120 30.36 -6.52 0.76
N GLU A 121 29.06 -6.77 0.64
CA GLU A 121 28.27 -6.37 -0.54
C GLU A 121 27.98 -4.88 -0.42
N ASP A 122 28.76 -4.05 -1.13
CA ASP A 122 28.38 -2.67 -1.40
C ASP A 122 27.35 -2.71 -2.55
N GLN A 123 26.07 -2.49 -2.22
CA GLN A 123 25.01 -2.26 -3.21
C GLN A 123 25.06 -0.78 -3.62
N GLN A 124 25.25 -0.56 -4.93
CA GLN A 124 25.27 0.73 -5.61
C GLN A 124 23.90 1.41 -5.67
#